data_AF-A0A2J8WIJ3-F1
#
_entry.id   AF-A0A2J8WIJ3-F1
#
_cell.length_a   1.000
_cell.length_b   1.000
_cell.length_c   1.000
_cell.angle_alpha   90.00
_cell.angle_beta   90.00
_cell.angle_gamma   90.00
#
_symmetry.space_group_name_H-M   'P 1'
#
loop_
_entity.id
_entity.type
_entity.pdbx_description
1 polymer ?
#
loop_
_entity_poly.entity_id
_entity_poly.type
_entity_poly.pdbx_seq_one_letter_code
_entity_poly.pdbx_strand_id
1 'polypeptide(L)'
;METRKKDGTWPSAQLHVMNNNMSEEDEDFKGQPGICGLTNLGNTCFMNSALQCLSNVPQLTEYFLNNCYLEELNFRNPLGMKGEIAEAYADLVKQAWSGHHRSIVPHVFKNKVGHFASQFLGYQQHDSQELLSFLLDGLH
;
A
#
# COMPACT_ATOMS: atom_id res chain seq x y z
N MET A 1 -20.04 1.19 16.31
CA MET A 1 -19.33 0.25 17.20
C MET A 1 -19.85 -1.14 16.88
N GLU A 2 -19.04 -1.98 16.25
CA GLU A 2 -19.45 -3.35 15.92
C GLU A 2 -19.56 -4.19 17.19
N THR A 3 -20.60 -5.00 17.30
CA THR A 3 -20.85 -5.88 18.45
C THR A 3 -20.41 -7.31 18.13
N ARG A 4 -19.75 -7.95 19.11
CA ARG A 4 -19.19 -9.30 19.00
C ARG A 4 -20.29 -10.36 18.88
N LYS A 5 -20.10 -11.36 18.00
CA LYS A 5 -21.06 -12.47 17.82
C LYS A 5 -21.04 -13.40 19.06
N LYS A 6 -22.14 -14.12 19.26
CA LYS A 6 -22.35 -15.03 20.43
C LYS A 6 -21.37 -16.20 20.49
N ASP A 7 -20.75 -16.55 19.37
CA ASP A 7 -19.71 -17.59 19.26
C ASP A 7 -18.30 -17.08 19.62
N GLY A 8 -18.19 -15.82 20.06
CA GLY A 8 -16.92 -15.21 20.43
C GLY A 8 -16.09 -14.72 19.25
N THR A 9 -16.56 -14.89 18.01
CA THR A 9 -15.90 -14.37 16.81
C THR A 9 -16.28 -12.90 16.57
N TRP A 10 -15.33 -12.14 16.03
CA TRP A 10 -15.62 -10.82 15.48
C TRP A 10 -16.09 -10.97 14.03
N PRO A 11 -17.02 -10.14 13.52
CA PRO A 11 -17.37 -10.15 12.10
C PRO A 11 -16.14 -10.00 11.19
N SER A 12 -15.16 -9.20 11.60
CA SER A 12 -13.88 -9.02 10.89
C SER A 12 -12.90 -10.20 11.03
N ALA A 13 -13.14 -11.15 11.94
CA ALA A 13 -12.26 -12.30 12.18
C ALA A 13 -12.49 -13.47 11.21
N GLN A 14 -13.46 -13.37 10.29
CA GLN A 14 -13.49 -14.22 9.10
C GLN A 14 -12.39 -13.75 8.14
N LEU A 15 -11.15 -14.08 8.47
CA LEU A 15 -10.04 -14.08 7.53
C LEU A 15 -10.45 -15.00 6.38
N HIS A 16 -10.77 -14.41 5.24
CA HIS A 16 -10.88 -15.14 3.98
C HIS A 16 -9.52 -15.82 3.77
N VAL A 17 -9.51 -17.14 3.96
CA VAL A 17 -8.38 -18.01 3.64
C VAL A 17 -7.94 -17.66 2.23
N MET A 18 -6.63 -17.41 2.08
CA MET A 18 -5.96 -17.06 0.83
C MET A 18 -6.38 -18.02 -0.28
N ASN A 19 -7.13 -17.51 -1.25
CA ASN A 19 -7.21 -18.09 -2.57
C ASN A 19 -6.87 -16.97 -3.55
N ASN A 20 -6.00 -17.24 -4.51
CA ASN A 20 -5.48 -16.27 -5.47
C ASN A 20 -6.50 -15.92 -6.58
N ASN A 21 -7.79 -15.99 -6.23
CA ASN A 21 -8.89 -15.63 -7.09
C ASN A 21 -9.40 -14.29 -6.57
N MET A 22 -9.03 -13.21 -7.28
CA MET A 22 -9.71 -11.92 -7.19
C MET A 22 -11.21 -12.23 -7.39
N SER A 23 -11.99 -12.20 -6.32
CA SER A 23 -13.40 -12.55 -6.37
C SER A 23 -14.11 -11.57 -7.28
N GLU A 24 -14.95 -12.07 -8.20
CA GLU A 24 -15.75 -11.27 -9.14
C GLU A 24 -16.57 -10.16 -8.44
N GLU A 25 -16.75 -10.25 -7.12
CA GLU A 25 -17.39 -9.26 -6.25
C GLU A 25 -16.61 -7.93 -6.08
N ASP A 26 -15.29 -7.89 -6.29
CA ASP A 26 -14.52 -6.64 -6.15
C ASP A 26 -14.64 -5.74 -7.40
N GLU A 27 -14.84 -6.29 -8.60
CA GLU A 27 -14.92 -5.49 -9.85
C GLU A 27 -16.14 -4.54 -9.89
N ASP A 28 -17.25 -4.90 -9.24
CA ASP A 28 -18.47 -4.05 -9.20
C ASP A 28 -18.54 -3.17 -7.93
N PHE A 29 -17.51 -3.21 -7.07
CA PHE A 29 -17.46 -2.33 -5.91
C PHE A 29 -17.25 -0.87 -6.37
N LYS A 30 -18.13 0.02 -5.92
CA LYS A 30 -18.02 1.47 -6.15
C LYS A 30 -17.95 2.21 -4.82
N GLY A 31 -16.72 2.36 -4.33
CA GLY A 31 -16.38 3.15 -3.15
C GLY A 31 -15.98 4.58 -3.47
N GLN A 32 -15.80 5.37 -2.41
CA GLN A 32 -15.22 6.70 -2.52
C GLN A 32 -13.70 6.60 -2.76
N PRO A 33 -13.14 7.26 -3.79
CA PRO A 33 -11.69 7.34 -4.00
C PRO A 33 -10.93 7.75 -2.73
N GLY A 34 -9.84 7.03 -2.43
CA GLY A 34 -9.03 7.27 -1.24
C GLY A 34 -9.56 6.58 0.03
N ILE A 35 -10.80 6.10 0.04
CA ILE A 35 -11.36 5.28 1.12
C ILE A 35 -11.13 3.80 0.79
N CYS A 36 -9.88 3.36 0.92
CA CYS A 36 -9.45 2.01 0.62
C CYS A 36 -8.53 1.45 1.71
N GLY A 37 -8.81 0.23 2.17
CA GLY A 37 -7.97 -0.49 3.13
C GLY A 37 -6.66 -1.01 2.53
N LEU A 38 -5.72 -1.37 3.41
CA LEU A 38 -4.54 -2.14 3.04
C LEU A 38 -4.49 -3.41 3.87
N THR A 39 -4.45 -4.56 3.20
CA THR A 39 -4.42 -5.87 3.84
C THR A 39 -3.07 -6.08 4.52
N ASN A 40 -3.07 -6.52 5.78
CA ASN A 40 -1.85 -6.84 6.52
C ASN A 40 -1.25 -8.15 5.98
N LEU A 41 0.06 -8.15 5.73
CA LEU A 41 0.81 -9.29 5.15
C LEU A 41 1.64 -10.04 6.19
N GLY A 42 1.36 -9.84 7.49
CA GLY A 42 2.14 -10.35 8.61
C GLY A 42 3.03 -9.24 9.20
N ASN A 43 2.60 -8.65 10.31
CA ASN A 43 3.27 -7.54 10.99
C ASN A 43 3.55 -6.30 10.10
N THR A 44 2.84 -6.12 8.98
CA THR A 44 3.04 -4.97 8.07
C THR A 44 2.15 -3.76 8.39
N CYS A 45 1.60 -3.65 9.60
CA CYS A 45 0.74 -2.50 9.96
C CYS A 45 1.52 -1.17 10.00
N PHE A 46 2.83 -1.21 10.30
CA PHE A 46 3.71 -0.05 10.18
C PHE A 46 3.77 0.48 8.73
N MET A 47 3.79 -0.43 7.75
CA MET A 47 3.75 -0.10 6.33
C MET A 47 2.39 0.43 5.92
N ASN A 48 1.32 -0.23 6.34
CA ASN A 48 -0.03 0.21 6.00
C ASN A 48 -0.31 1.61 6.55
N SER A 49 0.10 1.91 7.79
CA SER A 49 -0.09 3.24 8.39
C SER A 49 0.73 4.31 7.66
N ALA A 50 2.01 4.07 7.36
CA ALA A 50 2.82 5.03 6.60
C ALA A 50 2.25 5.31 5.21
N LEU A 51 1.83 4.26 4.49
CA LEU A 51 1.23 4.38 3.16
C LEU A 51 -0.09 5.14 3.16
N GLN A 52 -0.94 4.91 4.16
CA GLN A 52 -2.19 5.66 4.33
C GLN A 52 -1.93 7.14 4.62
N CYS A 53 -0.92 7.46 5.43
CA CYS A 53 -0.53 8.85 5.66
C CYS A 53 -0.06 9.52 4.37
N LEU A 54 0.82 8.87 3.60
CA LEU A 54 1.33 9.41 2.34
C LEU A 54 0.23 9.55 1.28
N SER A 55 -0.63 8.54 1.12
CA SER A 55 -1.70 8.56 0.10
C SER A 55 -2.77 9.62 0.36
N ASN A 56 -2.83 10.16 1.58
CA ASN A 56 -3.73 11.26 1.96
C ASN A 56 -3.05 12.63 1.93
N VAL A 57 -1.82 12.74 1.41
CA VAL A 57 -1.20 14.04 1.07
C VAL A 57 -1.69 14.45 -0.32
N PRO A 58 -2.59 15.45 -0.45
CA PRO A 58 -3.29 15.72 -1.71
C PRO A 58 -2.35 15.99 -2.88
N GLN A 59 -1.31 16.80 -2.66
CA GLN A 59 -0.37 17.19 -3.72
C GLN A 59 0.43 15.99 -4.25
N LEU A 60 0.83 15.08 -3.35
CA LEU A 60 1.57 13.88 -3.72
C LEU A 60 0.67 12.91 -4.49
N THR A 61 -0.55 12.71 -4.00
CA THR A 61 -1.53 11.83 -4.64
C THR A 61 -1.91 12.34 -6.03
N GLU A 62 -2.23 13.62 -6.17
CA GLU A 62 -2.54 14.24 -7.47
C GLU A 62 -1.37 14.08 -8.46
N TYR A 63 -0.14 14.26 -8.00
CA TYR A 63 1.07 14.05 -8.81
C TYR A 63 1.16 12.63 -9.40
N PHE A 64 0.89 11.60 -8.59
CA PHE A 64 0.90 10.22 -9.06
C PHE A 64 -0.32 9.85 -9.92
N LEU A 65 -1.51 10.35 -9.57
CA LEU A 65 -2.74 10.10 -10.33
C LEU A 65 -2.69 10.72 -11.73
N ASN A 66 -2.08 11.90 -11.86
CA ASN A 66 -1.89 12.59 -13.15
C ASN A 66 -0.71 12.07 -13.96
N ASN A 67 0.01 11.03 -13.48
CA ASN A 67 1.19 10.46 -14.11
C ASN A 67 2.38 11.44 -14.28
N CYS A 68 2.41 12.54 -13.54
CA CYS A 68 3.50 13.53 -13.62
C CYS A 68 4.88 12.90 -13.31
N TYR A 69 4.90 11.91 -12.41
CA TYR A 69 6.12 11.17 -12.06
C TYR A 69 6.85 10.54 -13.23
N LEU A 70 6.17 10.14 -14.31
CA LEU A 70 6.80 9.43 -15.42
C LEU A 70 7.85 10.28 -16.14
N GLU A 71 7.66 11.59 -16.20
CA GLU A 71 8.60 12.51 -16.85
C GLU A 71 9.80 12.84 -15.97
N GLU A 72 9.66 12.67 -14.65
CA GLU A 72 10.66 13.04 -13.65
C GLU A 72 11.46 11.83 -13.12
N LEU A 73 11.10 10.60 -13.53
CA LEU A 73 11.79 9.37 -13.11
C LEU A 73 13.28 9.38 -13.50
N ASN A 74 14.14 9.37 -12.48
CA ASN A 74 15.58 9.31 -12.67
C ASN A 74 16.11 7.87 -12.56
N PHE A 75 16.11 7.15 -13.68
CA PHE A 75 16.64 5.78 -13.76
C PHE A 75 18.17 5.66 -13.61
N ARG A 76 18.90 6.78 -13.66
CA ARG A 76 20.37 6.82 -13.67
C ARG A 76 20.97 7.27 -12.34
N ASN A 77 20.15 7.70 -11.38
CA ASN A 77 20.64 8.13 -10.08
C ASN A 77 21.34 6.96 -9.37
N PRO A 78 22.65 7.05 -9.07
CA PRO A 78 23.36 5.98 -8.38
C PRO A 78 22.92 5.78 -6.92
N LEU A 79 22.27 6.79 -6.32
CA LEU A 79 21.65 6.70 -4.99
C LEU A 79 20.16 6.34 -5.07
N GLY A 80 19.58 6.35 -6.27
CA GLY A 80 18.17 6.08 -6.49
C GLY A 80 17.86 4.60 -6.62
N MET A 81 16.57 4.30 -6.66
CA MET A 81 16.05 2.92 -6.72
C MET A 81 15.54 2.57 -8.12
N LYS A 82 16.19 3.15 -9.15
CA LYS A 82 15.85 2.98 -10.59
C LYS A 82 14.38 3.24 -10.92
N GLY A 83 13.70 4.11 -10.15
CA GLY A 83 12.28 4.38 -10.30
C GLY A 83 11.34 3.30 -9.76
N GLU A 84 11.84 2.15 -9.31
CA GLU A 84 11.00 0.99 -8.98
C GLU A 84 10.09 1.23 -7.76
N ILE A 85 10.56 2.00 -6.77
CA ILE A 85 9.72 2.40 -5.62
C ILE A 85 8.66 3.40 -6.05
N ALA A 86 9.01 4.38 -6.89
CA ALA A 86 8.07 5.37 -7.39
C ALA A 86 6.97 4.72 -8.25
N GLU A 87 7.33 3.78 -9.13
CA GLU A 87 6.37 3.00 -9.92
C GLU A 87 5.45 2.16 -9.02
N ALA A 88 6.01 1.41 -8.07
CA ALA A 88 5.23 0.58 -7.17
C ALA A 88 4.31 1.41 -6.25
N TYR A 89 4.76 2.60 -5.83
CA TYR A 89 3.94 3.53 -5.07
C TYR A 89 2.81 4.12 -5.93
N ALA A 90 3.11 4.52 -7.17
CA ALA A 90 2.12 5.03 -8.12
C ALA A 90 1.00 4.01 -8.36
N ASP A 91 1.35 2.75 -8.59
CA ASP A 91 0.38 1.67 -8.78
C ASP A 91 -0.50 1.45 -7.54
N LEU A 92 0.08 1.56 -6.35
CA LEU A 92 -0.67 1.45 -5.09
C LEU A 92 -1.64 2.63 -4.91
N VAL A 93 -1.19 3.86 -5.17
CA VAL A 93 -2.03 5.07 -5.09
C VAL A 93 -3.18 4.99 -6.09
N LYS A 94 -2.90 4.62 -7.35
CA LYS A 94 -3.93 4.46 -8.38
C LYS A 94 -4.98 3.42 -8.01
N GLN A 95 -4.58 2.29 -7.44
CA GLN A 95 -5.53 1.29 -6.95
C GLN A 95 -6.36 1.82 -5.76
N ALA A 96 -5.72 2.51 -4.80
CA ALA A 96 -6.39 3.02 -3.59
C ALA A 96 -7.38 4.15 -3.91
N TRP A 97 -7.10 4.92 -4.96
CA TRP A 97 -7.92 6.03 -5.41
C TRP A 97 -8.80 5.69 -6.62
N SER A 98 -8.85 4.42 -7.04
CA SER A 98 -9.73 4.02 -8.16
C SER A 98 -11.21 4.01 -7.76
N GLY A 99 -11.52 3.84 -6.48
CA GLY A 99 -12.88 3.59 -6.00
C GLY A 99 -13.39 2.17 -6.26
N HIS A 100 -12.57 1.28 -6.84
CA HIS A 100 -12.96 -0.09 -7.20
C HIS A 100 -12.56 -1.14 -6.16
N HIS A 101 -11.90 -0.75 -5.07
CA HIS A 101 -11.39 -1.69 -4.07
C HIS A 101 -11.79 -1.29 -2.66
N ARG A 102 -12.31 -2.25 -1.88
CA ARG A 102 -12.48 -2.07 -0.43
C ARG A 102 -11.16 -2.12 0.31
N SER A 103 -10.25 -3.01 -0.13
CA SER A 103 -8.91 -3.17 0.42
C SER A 103 -7.98 -3.73 -0.66
N ILE A 104 -6.72 -3.29 -0.66
CA ILE A 104 -5.70 -3.76 -1.60
C ILE A 104 -4.66 -4.57 -0.85
N VAL A 105 -4.08 -5.57 -1.52
CA VAL A 105 -2.97 -6.37 -1.01
C VAL A 105 -1.65 -5.79 -1.53
N PRO A 106 -0.84 -5.08 -0.71
CA PRO A 106 0.35 -4.36 -1.18
C PRO A 106 1.57 -5.27 -1.38
N HIS A 107 1.40 -6.46 -1.97
CA HIS A 107 2.47 -7.47 -2.08
C HIS A 107 3.62 -7.00 -2.99
N VAL A 108 3.31 -6.38 -4.12
CA VAL A 108 4.31 -5.83 -5.05
C VAL A 108 5.13 -4.75 -4.35
N PHE A 109 4.45 -3.80 -3.69
CA PHE A 109 5.10 -2.73 -2.96
C PHE A 109 5.99 -3.27 -1.82
N LYS A 110 5.48 -4.20 -1.00
CA LYS A 110 6.23 -4.86 0.09
C LYS A 110 7.51 -5.52 -0.42
N ASN A 111 7.45 -6.18 -1.58
CA ASN A 111 8.61 -6.83 -2.18
C ASN A 111 9.64 -5.83 -2.71
N LYS A 112 9.20 -4.72 -3.33
CA LYS A 112 10.11 -3.66 -3.78
C LYS A 112 10.79 -2.97 -2.60
N VAL A 113 10.05 -2.65 -1.55
CA VAL A 113 10.64 -2.10 -0.31
C VAL A 113 11.69 -3.06 0.26
N GLY A 114 11.36 -4.35 0.40
CA GLY A 114 12.31 -5.33 0.90
C GLY A 114 13.54 -5.53 0.01
N HIS A 115 13.41 -5.35 -1.30
CA HIS A 115 14.54 -5.45 -2.23
C HIS A 115 15.59 -4.36 -1.99
N PHE A 116 15.17 -3.12 -1.70
CA PHE A 116 16.06 -1.98 -1.49
C PHE A 116 16.42 -1.72 -0.02
N ALA A 117 15.54 -2.12 0.91
CA ALA A 117 15.76 -2.04 2.35
C ALA A 117 15.50 -3.39 3.00
N SER A 118 16.56 -4.21 3.07
CA SER A 118 16.49 -5.60 3.52
C SER A 118 15.95 -5.76 4.95
N GLN A 119 16.04 -4.72 5.80
CA GLN A 119 15.41 -4.77 7.12
C GLN A 119 13.91 -5.03 7.05
N PHE A 120 13.22 -4.60 5.99
CA PHE A 120 11.78 -4.77 5.80
C PHE A 120 11.38 -6.05 5.03
N LEU A 121 12.33 -6.93 4.69
CA LEU A 121 12.02 -8.20 3.99
C LEU A 121 11.23 -9.16 4.88
N GLY A 122 11.56 -9.18 6.17
CA GLY A 122 11.00 -10.09 7.15
C GLY A 122 9.55 -9.78 7.53
N TYR A 123 9.08 -10.50 8.54
CA TYR A 123 7.75 -10.32 9.15
C TYR A 123 7.89 -9.85 10.61
N GLN A 124 8.98 -9.13 10.92
CA GLN A 124 9.17 -8.52 12.23
C GLN A 124 8.38 -7.21 12.30
N GLN A 125 8.12 -6.73 13.51
CA GLN A 125 7.55 -5.40 13.68
C GLN A 125 8.64 -4.35 13.44
N HIS A 126 8.23 -3.23 12.83
CA HIS A 126 9.11 -2.10 12.52
C HIS A 126 8.43 -0.79 12.93
N ASP A 127 9.22 0.28 12.99
CA ASP A 127 8.73 1.64 13.17
C ASP A 127 8.21 2.19 11.82
N SER A 128 7.02 2.79 11.83
CA SER A 128 6.46 3.42 10.62
C SER A 128 7.25 4.67 10.20
N GLN A 129 7.89 5.37 11.15
CA GLN A 129 8.74 6.52 10.88
C GLN A 129 10.02 6.13 10.12
N GLU A 130 10.58 4.96 10.43
CA GLU A 130 11.76 4.43 9.73
C GLU A 130 11.42 4.16 8.26
N LEU A 131 10.29 3.48 8.02
CA LEU A 131 9.80 3.25 6.67
C LEU A 131 9.48 4.57 5.95
N LEU A 132 8.82 5.51 6.62
CA LEU A 132 8.47 6.79 6.01
C LEU A 132 9.71 7.54 5.54
N SER A 133 10.77 7.54 6.34
CA SER A 133 12.05 8.18 5.98
C SER A 133 12.68 7.51 4.76
N PHE A 134 12.68 6.18 4.72
CA PHE A 134 13.13 5.42 3.55
C PHE A 134 12.32 5.74 2.29
N LEU A 135 11.00 5.83 2.40
CA LEU A 135 10.13 6.13 1.26
C LEU A 135 10.33 7.55 0.74
N LEU A 136 10.46 8.54 1.62
CA LEU A 136 10.70 9.92 1.21
C LEU A 136 12.07 10.08 0.53
N ASP A 137 13.09 9.40 1.04
CA ASP A 137 14.42 9.37 0.41
C ASP A 137 14.40 8.66 -0.95
N GLY A 138 13.66 7.54 -1.07
CA GLY A 138 13.54 6.79 -2.31
C GLY A 138 12.65 7.43 -3.37
N LEU A 139 11.73 8.30 -2.97
CA LEU A 139 10.83 9.05 -3.87
C LEU A 139 11.40 10.43 -4.29
N HIS A 140 12.43 10.93 -3.59
CA HIS A 140 13.09 12.21 -3.87
C HIS A 140 14.00 12.14 -5.11
#